data_AF-A0A178VS12-F1
#
_entry.id   AF-A0A178VS12-F1
#
_cell.length_a   1.000
_cell.length_b   1.000
_cell.length_c   1.000
_cell.angle_alpha   90.00
_cell.angle_beta   90.00
_cell.angle_gamma   90.00
#
_symmetry.space_group_name_H-M   'P 1'
#
loop_
_entity.id
_entity.type
_entity.pdbx_description
1 polymer ?
#
loop_
_entity_poly.entity_id
_entity_poly.type
_entity_poly.pdbx_seq_one_letter_code
_entity_poly.pdbx_strand_id
1 'polypeptide(L)'
;MSESLVSLRIESQKVTPIDVEDVFLPKLKTLYLDTISLGKAGDYLDKILSGCLVLEELVLINVYFDFKNRSVSSKTFKRLKLCCIDYDQNPDTVSFDTPNLVYLEYSDYVAGKYPRVKFWSFGW
;
A
#
# COMPACT_ATOMS: atom_id res chain seq x y z
N MET A 1 31.53 -2.48 4.75
CA MET A 1 30.33 -2.38 5.61
C MET A 1 29.13 -2.65 4.73
N SER A 2 28.16 -3.44 5.17
CA SER A 2 26.93 -3.68 4.39
C SER A 2 25.98 -2.50 4.58
N GLU A 3 25.75 -1.73 3.52
CA GLU A 3 24.70 -0.72 3.51
C GLU A 3 23.36 -1.44 3.38
N SER A 4 22.48 -1.21 4.34
CA SER A 4 21.12 -1.75 4.28
C SER A 4 20.21 -0.82 3.52
N LEU A 5 19.43 -1.36 2.58
CA LEU A 5 18.44 -0.62 1.82
C LEU A 5 17.35 -0.06 2.75
N VAL A 6 17.22 1.27 2.80
CA VAL A 6 16.22 1.99 3.62
C VAL A 6 15.13 2.65 2.79
N SER A 7 15.38 2.87 1.50
CA SER A 7 14.46 3.51 0.57
C SER A 7 14.51 2.79 -0.77
N LEU A 8 13.34 2.50 -1.34
CA LEU A 8 13.20 1.87 -2.65
C LEU A 8 12.17 2.64 -3.46
N ARG A 9 12.55 3.06 -4.67
CA ARG A 9 11.70 3.73 -5.64
C ARG A 9 11.78 2.98 -6.96
N ILE A 10 10.64 2.52 -7.45
CA ILE A 10 10.53 1.86 -8.76
C ILE A 10 9.49 2.62 -9.57
N GLU A 11 9.89 3.05 -10.76
CA GLU A 11 9.02 3.78 -11.68
C GLU A 11 9.15 3.16 -13.06
N SER A 12 8.02 3.08 -13.76
CA SER A 12 8.00 2.59 -15.13
C SER A 12 7.05 3.43 -15.96
N GLN A 13 7.37 3.58 -17.25
CA GLN A 13 6.45 4.19 -18.21
C GLN A 13 5.36 3.20 -18.68
N LYS A 14 5.56 1.91 -18.41
CA LYS A 14 4.65 0.84 -18.79
C LYS A 14 4.22 0.09 -17.55
N VAL A 15 2.98 -0.37 -17.56
CA VAL A 15 2.44 -1.20 -16.49
C VAL A 15 3.33 -2.41 -16.30
N THR A 16 3.98 -2.47 -15.14
CA THR A 16 4.91 -3.55 -14.82
C THR A 16 4.23 -4.50 -13.85
N PRO A 17 4.02 -5.77 -14.22
CA PRO A 17 3.50 -6.75 -13.28
C PRO A 17 4.56 -7.00 -12.20
N ILE A 18 4.16 -6.80 -10.95
CA ILE A 18 5.01 -7.14 -9.80
C ILE A 18 4.38 -8.35 -9.13
N ASP A 19 5.12 -9.44 -9.15
CA ASP A 19 4.85 -10.57 -8.27
C ASP A 19 5.65 -10.41 -6.99
N VAL A 20 4.94 -10.49 -5.86
CA VAL A 20 5.53 -10.44 -4.54
C VAL A 20 5.37 -11.83 -4.00
N GLU A 21 6.41 -12.63 -4.15
CA GLU A 21 6.52 -13.94 -3.48
C GLU A 21 7.49 -13.82 -2.30
N ASP A 22 8.66 -13.20 -2.50
CA ASP A 22 9.74 -13.15 -1.50
C ASP A 22 10.30 -11.73 -1.27
N VAL A 23 9.48 -10.80 -0.79
CA VAL A 23 10.00 -9.49 -0.35
C VAL A 23 10.56 -9.63 1.07
N PHE A 24 11.86 -9.39 1.23
CA PHE A 24 12.50 -9.31 2.54
C PHE A 24 13.47 -8.12 2.59
N LEU A 25 12.96 -6.99 3.06
CA LEU A 25 13.70 -5.74 3.20
C LEU A 25 13.49 -5.18 4.62
N PRO A 26 14.05 -5.83 5.65
CA PRO A 26 13.70 -5.60 7.06
C PRO A 26 14.07 -4.21 7.59
N LYS A 27 14.82 -3.43 6.83
CA LYS A 27 15.23 -2.05 7.16
C LYS A 27 14.61 -0.99 6.26
N LEU A 28 13.75 -1.40 5.32
CA LEU A 28 13.08 -0.49 4.39
C LEU A 28 12.07 0.38 5.13
N LYS A 29 12.25 1.70 5.03
CA LYS A 29 11.38 2.72 5.65
C LYS A 29 10.45 3.37 4.65
N THR A 30 10.87 3.51 3.39
CA THR A 30 10.05 4.13 2.35
C THR A 30 10.01 3.25 1.10
N LEU A 31 8.80 2.98 0.62
CA LEU A 31 8.56 2.26 -0.63
C LEU A 31 7.70 3.13 -1.55
N TYR A 32 8.24 3.44 -2.71
CA TYR A 32 7.53 4.14 -3.78
C TYR A 32 7.46 3.25 -5.01
N LEU A 33 6.25 3.03 -5.53
CA LEU A 33 6.01 2.30 -6.76
C LEU A 33 5.03 3.08 -7.64
N ASP A 34 5.37 3.21 -8.92
CA ASP A 34 4.54 3.90 -9.91
C ASP A 34 4.35 3.05 -11.16
N THR A 35 3.10 2.99 -11.62
CA THR A 35 2.68 2.35 -12.86
C THR A 35 2.95 0.84 -12.82
N ILE A 36 2.32 0.19 -11.85
CA ILE A 36 2.47 -1.26 -11.57
C ILE A 36 1.13 -1.97 -11.67
N SER A 37 1.14 -3.27 -12.01
CA SER A 37 -0.01 -4.14 -11.78
C SER A 37 0.29 -5.12 -10.65
N LEU A 38 -0.66 -5.22 -9.73
CA LEU A 38 -0.60 -6.12 -8.60
C LEU A 38 -1.39 -7.38 -8.94
N GLY A 39 -0.73 -8.54 -8.76
CA GLY A 39 -1.28 -9.84 -9.12
C GLY A 39 -2.56 -10.24 -8.37
N LYS A 40 -3.15 -11.34 -8.82
CA LYS A 40 -4.49 -11.84 -8.46
C LYS A 40 -4.70 -12.25 -7.00
N ALA A 41 -3.62 -12.37 -6.22
CA ALA A 41 -3.69 -12.99 -4.91
C ALA A 41 -4.32 -12.10 -3.82
N GLY A 42 -4.54 -10.80 -4.08
CA GLY A 42 -5.17 -9.89 -3.12
C GLY A 42 -4.36 -9.62 -1.84
N ASP A 43 -3.22 -10.29 -1.68
CA ASP A 43 -2.36 -10.30 -0.49
C ASP A 43 -1.10 -9.43 -0.65
N TYR A 44 -0.97 -8.69 -1.75
CA TYR A 44 0.21 -7.90 -2.06
C TYR A 44 0.62 -6.95 -0.93
N LEU A 45 -0.35 -6.24 -0.37
CA LEU A 45 -0.12 -5.30 0.73
C LEU A 45 0.35 -6.06 1.98
N ASP A 46 -0.28 -7.19 2.29
CA ASP A 46 0.10 -8.04 3.43
C ASP A 46 1.52 -8.60 3.27
N LYS A 47 1.91 -8.96 2.05
CA LYS A 47 3.26 -9.47 1.76
C LYS A 47 4.34 -8.39 1.84
N ILE A 48 4.07 -7.17 1.38
CA ILE A 48 4.99 -6.04 1.62
C ILE A 48 5.13 -5.81 3.13
N LEU A 49 4.02 -5.80 3.86
CA LEU A 49 4.01 -5.54 5.29
C LEU A 49 4.73 -6.62 6.10
N SER A 50 4.66 -7.88 5.66
CA SER A 50 5.40 -8.98 6.30
C SER A 50 6.90 -8.94 5.99
N GLY A 51 7.28 -8.49 4.79
CA GLY A 51 8.68 -8.38 4.34
C GLY A 51 9.42 -7.12 4.78
N CYS A 52 8.69 -6.03 5.05
CA CYS A 52 9.22 -4.69 5.33
C CYS A 52 8.74 -4.19 6.71
N LEU A 53 9.17 -4.86 7.77
CA LEU A 53 8.65 -4.68 9.14
C LEU A 53 8.78 -3.26 9.73
N VAL A 54 9.65 -2.41 9.18
CA VAL A 54 9.88 -1.03 9.65
C VAL A 54 9.40 0.03 8.65
N LEU A 55 8.59 -0.36 7.67
CA LEU A 55 8.08 0.53 6.64
C LEU A 55 7.22 1.62 7.27
N GLU A 56 7.57 2.88 7.03
CA GLU A 56 6.89 4.07 7.57
C GLU A 56 6.09 4.81 6.50
N GLU A 57 6.54 4.73 5.24
CA GLU A 57 5.90 5.37 4.09
C GLU A 57 5.69 4.36 2.95
N LEU A 58 4.45 4.29 2.47
CA LEU A 58 4.07 3.55 1.28
C LEU A 58 3.38 4.50 0.28
N VAL A 59 3.95 4.59 -0.92
CA VAL A 59 3.41 5.39 -2.03
C VAL A 59 3.21 4.49 -3.23
N LEU A 60 1.95 4.32 -3.62
CA LEU A 60 1.51 3.55 -4.77
C LEU A 60 0.77 4.47 -5.73
N ILE A 61 1.36 4.71 -6.91
CA ILE A 61 0.83 5.58 -7.95
C ILE A 61 0.48 4.76 -9.18
N ASN A 62 -0.61 5.10 -9.86
CA ASN A 62 -1.02 4.45 -11.11
C ASN A 62 -1.08 2.92 -10.96
N VAL A 63 -1.72 2.44 -9.88
CA VAL A 63 -1.77 1.02 -9.56
C VAL A 63 -3.04 0.37 -10.11
N TYR A 64 -2.84 -0.77 -10.77
CA TYR A 64 -3.91 -1.67 -11.21
C TYR A 64 -4.12 -2.77 -10.18
N PHE A 65 -5.34 -2.89 -9.66
CA PHE A 65 -5.72 -3.83 -8.61
C PHE A 65 -6.77 -4.83 -9.11
N ASP A 66 -6.39 -6.09 -9.37
CA ASP A 66 -7.35 -7.11 -9.86
C ASP A 66 -8.23 -7.73 -8.75
N PHE A 67 -8.42 -7.05 -7.63
CA PHE A 67 -9.20 -7.55 -6.49
C PHE A 67 -10.12 -6.48 -5.91
N LYS A 68 -11.11 -6.86 -5.10
CA LYS A 68 -12.17 -5.94 -4.63
C LYS A 68 -11.98 -5.39 -3.22
N ASN A 69 -11.08 -5.96 -2.42
CA ASN A 69 -10.84 -5.54 -1.05
C ASN A 69 -9.57 -4.69 -0.96
N ARG A 70 -9.67 -3.45 -0.48
CA ARG A 70 -8.51 -2.58 -0.21
C ARG A 70 -8.33 -2.53 1.31
N SER A 71 -7.55 -3.45 1.88
CA SER A 71 -7.29 -3.46 3.33
C SER A 71 -5.81 -3.23 3.61
N VAL A 72 -5.52 -2.28 4.51
CA VAL A 72 -4.16 -1.99 4.98
C VAL A 72 -4.18 -1.98 6.50
N SER A 73 -3.31 -2.77 7.13
CA SER A 73 -3.12 -2.78 8.59
C SER A 73 -1.64 -2.68 8.92
N SER A 74 -1.22 -1.60 9.58
CA SER A 74 0.18 -1.41 9.95
C SER A 74 0.31 -0.43 11.10
N LYS A 75 1.07 -0.82 12.13
CA LYS A 75 1.40 0.06 13.25
C LYS A 75 2.60 0.97 12.95
N THR A 76 3.36 0.73 11.88
CA THR A 76 4.56 1.51 11.57
C THR A 76 4.30 2.64 10.58
N PHE A 77 3.21 2.54 9.81
CA PHE A 77 2.85 3.54 8.82
C PHE A 77 2.56 4.91 9.44
N LYS A 78 3.24 5.91 8.87
CA LYS A 78 3.03 7.33 9.12
C LYS A 78 2.41 8.00 7.88
N ARG A 79 2.77 7.54 6.68
CA ARG A 79 2.25 8.07 5.41
C ARG A 79 1.82 6.96 4.47
N LEU A 80 0.62 7.10 3.92
CA LEU A 80 0.06 6.20 2.92
C LEU A 80 -0.49 7.01 1.76
N LYS A 81 -0.02 6.74 0.55
CA LYS A 81 -0.58 7.25 -0.69
C LYS A 81 -0.96 6.09 -1.61
N LEU A 82 -2.22 6.02 -1.99
CA LEU A 82 -2.78 4.99 -2.85
C LEU A 82 -3.59 5.67 -3.96
N CYS A 83 -3.06 5.67 -5.18
CA CYS A 83 -3.74 6.19 -6.37
C CYS A 83 -3.97 5.05 -7.35
N CYS A 84 -5.19 4.52 -7.33
CA CYS A 84 -5.65 3.45 -8.18
C CYS A 84 -6.11 4.00 -9.54
N ILE A 85 -5.80 3.27 -10.61
CA ILE A 85 -6.28 3.54 -11.97
C ILE A 85 -7.00 2.30 -12.50
N ASP A 86 -8.03 1.88 -11.77
CA ASP A 86 -8.90 0.82 -12.25
C ASP A 86 -9.95 1.39 -13.21
N TYR A 87 -10.41 0.58 -14.16
CA TYR A 87 -11.42 1.01 -15.14
C TYR A 87 -12.73 0.25 -15.03
N ASP A 88 -12.74 -0.93 -14.41
CA ASP A 88 -13.84 -1.87 -14.62
C ASP A 88 -14.68 -2.17 -13.38
N GLN A 89 -14.15 -2.00 -12.15
CA GLN A 89 -14.90 -2.40 -10.94
C GLN A 89 -14.63 -1.51 -9.72
N ASN A 90 -15.71 -1.17 -9.01
CA ASN A 90 -15.63 -0.57 -7.69
C ASN A 90 -15.09 -1.58 -6.66
N PRO A 91 -14.28 -1.14 -5.69
CA PRO A 91 -13.96 -1.97 -4.53
C PRO A 91 -15.23 -2.35 -3.75
N ASP A 92 -15.31 -3.58 -3.27
CA ASP A 92 -16.39 -4.00 -2.35
C ASP A 92 -16.18 -3.37 -0.97
N THR A 93 -14.92 -3.34 -0.53
CA THR A 93 -14.54 -2.87 0.80
C THR A 93 -13.22 -2.13 0.78
N VAL A 94 -13.15 -1.06 1.58
CA VAL A 94 -11.90 -0.33 1.87
C VAL A 94 -11.75 -0.22 3.37
N SER A 95 -10.60 -0.62 3.91
CA SER A 95 -10.31 -0.55 5.33
C SER A 95 -8.87 -0.15 5.63
N PHE A 96 -8.72 0.67 6.67
CA PHE A 96 -7.44 1.13 7.17
C PHE A 96 -7.40 0.91 8.69
N ASP A 97 -6.51 0.03 9.13
CA ASP A 97 -6.16 -0.20 10.54
C ASP A 97 -4.69 0.22 10.75
N THR A 98 -4.45 1.50 10.55
CA THR A 98 -3.11 2.11 10.55
C THR A 98 -3.07 3.22 11.57
N PRO A 99 -2.93 2.88 12.86
CA PRO A 99 -3.33 3.79 13.91
C PRO A 99 -2.29 4.89 14.18
N ASN A 100 -1.08 4.79 13.62
CA ASN A 100 -0.05 5.84 13.68
C ASN A 100 0.01 6.68 12.38
N LEU A 101 -0.97 6.54 11.49
CA LEU A 101 -1.00 7.22 10.20
C LEU A 101 -1.33 8.71 10.38
N VAL A 102 -0.41 9.58 9.98
CA VAL A 102 -0.58 11.04 10.04
C VAL A 102 -0.96 11.65 8.69
N TYR A 103 -0.77 10.91 7.59
CA TYR A 103 -1.11 11.35 6.24
C TYR A 103 -1.70 10.20 5.43
N LEU A 104 -2.88 10.45 4.87
CA LEU A 104 -3.54 9.59 3.90
C LEU A 104 -3.85 10.39 2.64
N GLU A 105 -3.44 9.86 1.50
CA GLU A 105 -3.95 10.28 0.20
C GLU A 105 -4.48 9.02 -0.51
N TYR A 106 -5.78 9.00 -0.79
CA TYR A 106 -6.47 7.86 -1.37
C TYR A 106 -7.31 8.31 -2.56
N SER A 107 -7.08 7.70 -3.72
CA SER A 107 -7.84 7.94 -4.95
C SER A 107 -8.18 6.60 -5.58
N ASP A 108 -9.47 6.30 -5.66
CA ASP A 108 -10.05 5.08 -6.21
C ASP A 108 -11.54 5.33 -6.49
N TYR A 109 -12.25 4.36 -7.07
CA TYR A 109 -13.71 4.39 -7.10
C TYR A 109 -14.31 4.27 -5.69
N VAL A 110 -15.51 4.84 -5.53
CA VAL A 110 -16.26 4.73 -4.28
C VAL A 110 -16.53 3.25 -3.98
N ALA A 111 -16.11 2.81 -2.80
CA ALA A 111 -16.28 1.42 -2.39
C ALA A 111 -17.70 1.16 -1.87
N GLY A 112 -18.14 -0.09 -1.96
CA GLY A 112 -19.43 -0.49 -1.41
C GLY A 112 -19.53 -0.29 0.11
N LYS A 113 -18.42 -0.51 0.84
CA LYS A 113 -18.36 -0.39 2.31
C LYS A 113 -17.00 0.09 2.82
N TYR A 114 -17.02 0.78 3.96
CA TYR A 114 -15.83 1.23 4.70
C TYR A 114 -15.85 0.69 6.15
N PRO A 115 -15.64 -0.62 6.37
CA PRO A 115 -15.93 -1.27 7.65
C PRO A 115 -15.01 -0.86 8.81
N ARG A 116 -13.76 -0.47 8.54
CA ARG A 116 -12.79 -0.05 9.57
C ARG A 116 -11.91 1.07 9.04
N VAL A 117 -11.98 2.24 9.67
CA VAL A 117 -11.15 3.39 9.34
C VAL A 117 -10.61 3.94 10.68
N LYS A 118 -9.40 3.53 11.04
CA LYS A 118 -8.74 3.89 12.30
C LYS A 118 -7.40 4.56 12.02
N PHE A 119 -7.35 5.87 12.27
CA PHE A 119 -6.16 6.70 12.09
C PHE A 119 -5.57 7.27 13.40
N TRP A 120 -6.22 7.01 14.54
CA TRP A 120 -6.10 7.72 15.83
C TRP A 120 -6.12 9.25 15.74
N SER A 121 -7.19 9.83 16.26
CA SER A 121 -7.32 11.23 16.62
C SER A 121 -6.71 11.48 18.00
N PHE A 122 -5.86 12.50 18.14
CA PHE A 122 -5.60 13.09 19.45
C PHE A 122 -6.93 13.58 20.04
N GLY A 123 -7.23 13.15 21.26
CA GLY A 123 -8.30 13.73 22.06
C GLY A 123 -7.95 15.19 22.36
N TRP A 124 -8.87 16.09 22.01
CA TRP A 124 -8.92 17.44 22.57
C TRP A 124 -9.80 17.39 23.83
#